data_AF-A0A2H0BDQ1-F1
#
_entry.id   AF-A0A2H0BDQ1-F1
#
_cell.length_a   1.000
_cell.length_b   1.000
_cell.length_c   1.000
_cell.angle_alpha   90.00
_cell.angle_beta   90.00
_cell.angle_gamma   90.00
#
_symmetry.space_group_name_H-M   'P 1'
#
loop_
_entity.id
_entity.type
_entity.pdbx_description
1 polymer ?
#
loop_
_entity_poly.entity_id
_entity_poly.type
_entity_poly.pdbx_seq_one_letter_code
_entity_poly.pdbx_strand_id
1 'polypeptide(L)'
;MRILITTGLSGNDIGGPLQYAPRLEEEFKSLNNQVRIVAYDRVEKMLPPGLRHIYFFLKIFPSCIWSDKILLLDTFSVGVPTVFASRILGKKCIVRVGGDFLWSAYVNRTSGRVTLSAFYQEMP
;
A
#
# COMPACT_ATOMS: atom_id res chain seq x y z
N MET A 1 -16.95 12.40 2.33
CA MET A 1 -16.65 11.74 1.03
C MET A 1 -16.36 10.26 1.23
N ARG A 2 -16.25 9.47 0.16
CA ARG A 2 -15.92 8.04 0.21
C ARG A 2 -14.42 7.84 -0.05
N ILE A 3 -13.69 7.33 0.93
CA ILE A 3 -12.24 7.16 0.90
C ILE A 3 -11.91 5.66 0.94
N LEU A 4 -11.15 5.20 -0.04
CA LEU A 4 -10.57 3.85 -0.01
C LEU A 4 -9.12 3.96 0.46
N ILE A 5 -8.76 3.18 1.47
CA ILE A 5 -7.38 2.99 1.91
C ILE A 5 -6.94 1.59 1.47
N THR A 6 -5.85 1.48 0.72
CA THR A 6 -5.21 0.19 0.42
C THR A 6 -3.90 0.08 1.19
N THR A 7 -3.69 -1.08 1.83
CA THR A 7 -2.54 -1.31 2.71
C THR A 7 -1.89 -2.66 2.46
N GLY A 8 -0.55 -2.71 2.50
CA GLY A 8 0.23 -3.91 2.28
C GLY A 8 0.28 -4.88 3.46
N LEU A 9 -0.24 -4.49 4.63
CA LEU A 9 -0.18 -5.26 5.88
C LEU A 9 -1.55 -5.35 6.54
N SER A 10 -1.86 -6.47 7.18
CA SER A 10 -3.12 -6.74 7.88
C SER A 10 -2.94 -7.58 9.16
N GLY A 11 -3.94 -7.56 10.03
CA GLY A 11 -4.04 -8.48 11.17
C GLY A 11 -2.84 -8.42 12.13
N ASN A 12 -2.13 -9.55 12.23
CA ASN A 12 -0.98 -9.75 13.12
C ASN A 12 0.38 -9.40 12.47
N ASP A 13 0.38 -8.75 11.31
CA ASP A 13 1.63 -8.26 10.71
C ASP A 13 2.31 -7.21 11.64
N ILE A 14 3.56 -6.87 11.35
CA ILE A 14 4.27 -5.81 12.08
C ILE A 14 4.78 -4.81 11.05
N GLY A 15 4.44 -3.53 11.24
CA GLY A 15 4.96 -2.47 10.40
C GLY A 15 4.10 -1.21 10.40
N GLY A 16 4.63 -0.15 9.80
CA GLY A 16 3.95 1.14 9.68
C GLY A 16 2.54 1.01 9.09
N PRO A 17 2.37 0.47 7.87
CA PRO A 17 1.06 0.42 7.21
C PRO A 17 -0.08 -0.16 8.06
N LEU A 18 0.20 -1.16 8.88
CA LEU A 18 -0.77 -1.75 9.81
C LEU A 18 -1.22 -0.76 10.89
N GLN A 19 -0.33 0.10 11.37
CA GLN A 19 -0.67 1.13 12.36
C GLN A 19 -1.37 2.34 11.74
N TYR A 20 -1.00 2.72 10.52
CA TYR A 20 -1.55 3.91 9.86
C TYR A 20 -2.99 3.69 9.37
N ALA A 21 -3.28 2.53 8.78
CA ALA A 21 -4.60 2.27 8.20
C ALA A 21 -5.79 2.49 9.17
N PRO A 22 -5.82 1.87 10.37
CA PRO A 22 -6.95 2.04 11.30
C PRO A 22 -7.03 3.46 11.88
N ARG A 23 -5.89 4.07 12.24
CA ARG A 23 -5.87 5.44 12.77
C ARG A 23 -6.35 6.46 11.74
N LEU A 24 -5.91 6.32 10.49
CA LEU A 24 -6.38 7.18 9.41
C LEU A 24 -7.87 6.97 9.14
N GLU A 25 -8.37 5.75 9.25
CA GLU A 25 -9.81 5.48 9.17
C GLU A 25 -10.59 6.19 10.28
N GLU A 26 -10.14 6.10 11.53
CA GLU A 26 -10.75 6.79 12.68
C GLU A 26 -10.78 8.31 12.45
N GLU A 27 -9.65 8.90 12.07
CA GLU A 27 -9.53 10.34 11.81
C GLU A 27 -10.39 10.79 10.62
N PHE A 28 -10.43 10.03 9.52
CA PHE A 28 -11.29 10.41 8.40
C PHE A 28 -12.78 10.26 8.73
N LYS A 29 -13.15 9.25 9.53
CA LYS A 29 -14.53 9.09 10.02
C LYS A 29 -14.94 10.23 10.95
N SER A 30 -14.05 10.69 11.84
CA SER A 30 -14.31 11.85 12.72
C SER A 30 -14.59 13.13 11.92
N LEU A 31 -14.00 13.24 10.72
CA LEU A 31 -14.25 14.30 9.75
C LEU A 31 -15.47 14.03 8.83
N ASN A 32 -16.42 13.19 9.24
CA ASN A 32 -17.63 12.82 8.50
C ASN A 32 -17.38 12.18 7.12
N ASN A 33 -16.30 11.42 6.96
CA ASN A 33 -16.05 10.63 5.75
C ASN A 33 -16.42 9.16 5.95
N GLN A 34 -16.79 8.51 4.85
CA GLN A 34 -16.94 7.06 4.81
C GLN A 34 -15.63 6.46 4.35
N VAL A 35 -15.12 5.47 5.08
CA VAL A 35 -13.81 4.86 4.80
C VAL A 35 -14.00 3.37 4.59
N ARG A 36 -13.29 2.81 3.61
CA ARG A 36 -13.08 1.36 3.46
C ARG A 36 -11.60 1.08 3.43
N ILE A 37 -11.16 0.07 4.17
CA ILE A 37 -9.80 -0.44 4.12
C ILE A 37 -9.80 -1.76 3.35
N VAL A 38 -8.92 -1.90 2.36
CA VAL A 38 -8.65 -3.18 1.72
C VAL A 38 -7.17 -3.51 1.88
N ALA A 39 -6.90 -4.58 2.62
CA ALA A 39 -5.55 -4.99 2.94
C ALA A 39 -5.09 -6.17 2.07
N TYR A 40 -3.80 -6.18 1.75
CA TYR A 40 -3.08 -7.32 1.18
C TYR A 40 -2.88 -8.36 2.29
N ASP A 41 -3.43 -9.56 2.12
CA ASP A 41 -3.58 -10.53 3.21
C ASP A 41 -3.08 -11.93 2.78
N ARG A 42 -3.52 -12.96 3.50
CA ARG A 42 -3.09 -14.35 3.39
C ARG A 42 -3.20 -14.89 1.96
N VAL A 43 -4.30 -14.63 1.26
CA VAL A 43 -4.52 -15.17 -0.09
C VAL A 43 -3.48 -14.62 -1.05
N GLU A 44 -3.24 -13.32 -1.03
CA GLU A 44 -2.26 -12.68 -1.89
C GLU A 44 -0.82 -13.10 -1.54
N LYS A 45 -0.53 -13.32 -0.25
CA LYS A 45 0.77 -13.83 0.23
C LYS A 45 1.04 -15.26 -0.26
N MET A 46 0.01 -16.09 -0.44
CA MET A 46 0.13 -17.47 -0.91
C MET A 46 0.24 -17.62 -2.44
N LEU A 47 -0.20 -16.62 -3.20
CA LEU A 47 -0.16 -16.66 -4.67
C LEU A 47 1.22 -16.33 -5.22
N PRO A 48 1.63 -16.90 -6.37
CA PRO A 48 2.88 -16.55 -7.01
C PRO A 48 2.89 -15.07 -7.48
N PRO A 49 4.09 -14.49 -7.71
CA PRO A 49 4.21 -13.18 -8.33
C PRO A 49 3.39 -13.08 -9.62
N GLY A 50 2.77 -11.92 -9.88
CA GLY A 50 1.82 -11.74 -10.98
C GLY A 50 0.39 -12.08 -10.58
N LEU A 51 0.08 -13.35 -10.28
CA LEU A 51 -1.28 -13.77 -9.90
C LEU A 51 -1.79 -13.07 -8.63
N ARG A 52 -0.89 -12.83 -7.66
CA ARG A 52 -1.20 -12.03 -6.46
C ARG A 52 -1.72 -10.63 -6.78
N HIS A 53 -1.15 -9.97 -7.79
CA HIS A 53 -1.56 -8.62 -8.19
C HIS A 53 -2.87 -8.63 -8.96
N ILE A 54 -3.09 -9.64 -9.82
CA ILE A 54 -4.37 -9.81 -10.53
C ILE A 54 -5.49 -10.07 -9.52
N TYR A 55 -5.27 -10.98 -8.56
CA TYR A 55 -6.24 -11.25 -7.51
C TYR A 55 -6.54 -9.98 -6.69
N PHE A 56 -5.49 -9.28 -6.24
CA PHE A 56 -5.69 -8.06 -5.46
C PHE A 56 -6.42 -6.98 -6.26
N PHE A 57 -6.09 -6.81 -7.54
CA PHE A 57 -6.79 -5.92 -8.46
C PHE A 57 -8.29 -6.22 -8.51
N LEU A 58 -8.67 -7.49 -8.69
CA LEU A 58 -10.08 -7.90 -8.71
C LEU A 58 -10.76 -7.66 -7.36
N LYS A 59 -10.06 -7.92 -6.25
CA LYS A 59 -10.53 -7.69 -4.89
C LYS A 59 -10.82 -6.20 -4.60
N ILE A 60 -9.95 -5.29 -5.05
CA ILE A 60 -10.14 -3.85 -4.80
C ILE A 60 -11.12 -3.18 -5.77
N PHE A 61 -11.34 -3.75 -6.96
CA PHE A 61 -12.07 -3.08 -8.05
C PHE A 61 -13.45 -2.55 -7.63
N PRO A 62 -14.31 -3.31 -6.91
CA PRO A 62 -15.59 -2.78 -6.43
C PRO A 62 -15.44 -1.62 -5.43
N SER A 63 -14.39 -1.65 -4.61
CA SER A 63 -14.10 -0.59 -3.65
C SER A 63 -13.58 0.67 -4.34
N CYS A 64 -12.80 0.52 -5.43
CA CYS A 64 -12.37 1.65 -6.25
C CYS A 64 -13.56 2.35 -6.91
N ILE A 65 -14.55 1.60 -7.42
CA ILE A 65 -15.79 2.17 -7.97
C ILE A 65 -16.54 2.97 -6.91
N TRP A 66 -16.68 2.41 -5.70
CA TRP A 66 -17.37 3.06 -4.59
C TRP A 66 -16.70 4.36 -4.12
N SER A 67 -15.37 4.46 -4.22
CA SER A 67 -14.58 5.57 -3.67
C SER A 67 -14.56 6.84 -4.52
N ASP A 68 -14.44 7.99 -3.86
CA ASP A 68 -14.15 9.30 -4.45
C ASP A 68 -12.64 9.57 -4.49
N LYS A 69 -11.91 9.13 -3.46
CA LYS A 69 -10.45 9.25 -3.30
C LYS A 69 -9.85 7.93 -2.83
N ILE A 70 -8.62 7.66 -3.27
CA ILE A 70 -7.90 6.43 -2.92
C ILE A 70 -6.55 6.81 -2.30
N LEU A 71 -6.29 6.32 -1.09
CA LEU A 71 -5.04 6.47 -0.37
C LEU A 71 -4.29 5.12 -0.33
N LEU A 72 -3.05 5.11 -0.78
CA LEU A 72 -2.22 3.92 -0.83
C LEU A 72 -1.12 4.02 0.22
N LEU A 73 -0.98 3.00 1.07
CA LEU A 73 0.03 2.95 2.13
C LEU A 73 1.26 2.09 1.77
N ASP A 74 1.29 1.54 0.56
CA ASP A 74 2.39 0.76 0.02
C ASP A 74 2.47 0.98 -1.50
N THR A 75 3.71 1.08 -2.02
CA THR A 75 4.00 1.48 -3.40
C THR A 75 4.02 0.30 -4.38
N PHE A 76 4.21 -0.92 -3.91
CA PHE A 76 4.46 -2.07 -4.79
C PHE A 76 3.32 -3.08 -4.75
N SER A 77 3.13 -3.74 -3.61
CA SER A 77 2.21 -4.87 -3.44
C SER A 77 0.76 -4.46 -3.70
N VAL A 78 0.33 -3.35 -3.09
CA VAL A 78 -1.01 -2.77 -3.33
C VAL A 78 -0.95 -1.60 -4.30
N GLY A 79 0.20 -0.93 -4.39
CA GLY A 79 0.41 0.26 -5.21
C GLY A 79 0.08 0.03 -6.67
N VAL A 80 0.75 -0.94 -7.29
CA VAL A 80 0.59 -1.28 -8.71
C VAL A 80 -0.87 -1.61 -9.09
N PRO A 81 -1.53 -2.60 -8.45
CA PRO A 81 -2.91 -2.95 -8.80
C PRO A 81 -3.90 -1.79 -8.53
N THR A 82 -3.69 -1.02 -7.46
CA THR A 82 -4.59 0.10 -7.10
C THR A 82 -4.47 1.27 -8.07
N VAL A 83 -3.26 1.65 -8.46
CA VAL A 83 -3.04 2.71 -9.47
C VAL A 83 -3.58 2.29 -10.82
N PHE A 84 -3.45 1.02 -11.19
CA PHE A 84 -4.02 0.52 -12.43
C PHE A 84 -5.56 0.56 -12.41
N ALA A 85 -6.19 0.09 -11.33
CA ALA A 85 -7.64 0.16 -11.16
C ALA A 85 -8.18 1.61 -11.15
N SER A 86 -7.47 2.51 -10.47
CA SER A 86 -7.87 3.92 -10.40
C SER A 86 -7.75 4.62 -11.75
N ARG A 87 -6.71 4.30 -12.54
CA ARG A 87 -6.52 4.83 -13.89
C ARG A 87 -7.66 4.43 -14.82
N ILE A 88 -8.08 3.16 -14.78
CA ILE A 88 -9.24 2.67 -15.54
C ILE A 88 -10.51 3.44 -15.18
N LEU A 89 -10.69 3.75 -13.89
CA LEU A 89 -11.89 4.40 -13.36
C LEU A 89 -11.80 5.93 -13.31
N GLY A 90 -10.70 6.54 -13.78
CA GLY A 90 -10.47 7.99 -13.71
C GLY A 90 -10.38 8.56 -12.29
N LYS A 91 -10.04 7.73 -11.29
CA LYS A 91 -9.96 8.12 -9.87
C LYS A 91 -8.58 8.66 -9.52
N LYS A 92 -8.54 9.70 -8.67
CA LYS A 92 -7.27 10.23 -8.15
C LYS A 92 -6.75 9.36 -7.01
N CYS A 93 -5.49 8.96 -7.12
CA CYS A 93 -4.74 8.22 -6.10
C CYS A 93 -3.74 9.12 -5.38
N ILE A 94 -3.59 8.91 -4.07
CA ILE A 94 -2.59 9.54 -3.22
C ILE A 94 -1.73 8.42 -2.65
N VAL A 95 -0.43 8.44 -2.93
CA VAL A 95 0.51 7.46 -2.39
C VAL A 95 1.22 8.07 -1.19
N ARG A 96 1.22 7.35 -0.08
CA ARG A 96 2.08 7.66 1.06
C ARG A 96 3.36 6.84 0.94
N VAL A 97 4.47 7.53 0.67
CA VAL A 97 5.80 6.93 0.67
C VAL A 97 6.29 6.89 2.12
N GLY A 98 6.44 5.69 2.69
CA GLY A 98 6.82 5.52 4.10
C GLY A 98 8.33 5.63 4.35
N GLY A 99 9.14 4.93 3.54
CA GLY A 99 10.59 4.92 3.62
C GLY A 99 11.18 4.44 2.30
N ASP A 100 12.51 4.38 2.20
CA ASP A 100 13.13 3.95 0.95
C ASP A 100 13.16 2.42 0.85
N PHE A 101 12.49 1.91 -0.19
CA PHE A 101 12.36 0.47 -0.42
C PHE A 101 13.68 -0.18 -0.85
N LEU A 102 14.46 0.48 -1.73
CA LEU A 102 15.67 -0.11 -2.29
C LEU A 102 16.75 -0.26 -1.24
N TRP A 103 16.99 0.80 -0.47
CA TRP A 103 17.91 0.82 0.65
C TRP A 103 17.49 -0.18 1.73
N SER A 104 16.23 -0.18 2.15
CA SER A 104 15.74 -1.11 3.17
C SER A 104 15.87 -2.57 2.71
N ALA A 105 15.58 -2.85 1.44
CA ALA A 105 15.74 -4.19 0.87
C ALA A 105 17.21 -4.61 0.79
N TYR A 106 18.12 -3.70 0.41
CA TYR A 106 19.55 -3.96 0.37
C TYR A 106 20.12 -4.28 1.75
N VAL A 107 19.86 -3.42 2.74
CA VAL A 107 20.34 -3.60 4.13
C VAL A 107 19.79 -4.90 4.73
N ASN A 108 18.51 -5.20 4.54
CA ASN A 108 17.91 -6.43 5.06
C ASN A 108 18.47 -7.71 4.41
N ARG A 109 18.82 -7.67 3.11
CA ARG A 109 19.37 -8.84 2.39
C ARG A 109 20.85 -9.07 2.68
N THR A 110 21.63 -7.99 2.72
CA THR A 110 23.09 -8.07 2.86
C THR A 110 23.55 -8.04 4.31
N SER A 111 22.68 -7.63 5.25
CA SER A 111 23.04 -7.25 6.63
C SER A 111 24.11 -6.14 6.69
N GLY A 112 24.32 -5.41 5.59
CA GLY A 112 25.29 -4.33 5.48
C GLY A 112 24.81 -3.09 6.22
N ARG A 113 25.66 -2.51 7.05
CA ARG A 113 25.38 -1.26 7.76
C ARG A 113 25.73 -0.06 6.88
N VAL A 114 24.87 0.22 5.90
CA VAL A 114 25.01 1.37 5.00
C VAL A 114 23.95 2.40 5.36
N THR A 115 24.34 3.66 5.55
CA THR A 115 23.38 4.75 5.78
C THR A 115 22.61 5.05 4.49
N LEU A 116 21.40 5.62 4.60
CA LEU A 116 20.60 5.97 3.42
C LEU A 116 21.36 6.89 2.45
N SER A 117 22.12 7.87 2.97
CA SER A 117 22.92 8.79 2.15
C SER A 117 24.05 8.05 1.42
N ALA A 118 24.79 7.20 2.12
CA ALA A 118 25.91 6.45 1.53
C ALA A 118 25.43 5.51 0.41
N PHE A 119 24.27 4.87 0.59
CA PHE A 119 23.67 3.97 -0.40
C PHE A 119 23.47 4.63 -1.77
N TYR A 120 23.06 5.92 -1.81
CA TYR A 120 22.86 6.64 -3.06
C TYR A 120 24.12 7.30 -3.62
N GLN A 121 25.12 7.58 -2.78
CA GLN A 121 26.38 8.17 -3.22
C GLN A 121 27.31 7.14 -3.84
N GLU A 122 27.33 5.93 -3.29
CA GLU A 122 28.27 4.88 -3.70
C GLU A 122 27.61 3.81 -4.58
N MET A 123 26.30 3.93 -4.87
CA MET A 123 25.43 2.99 -5.61
C MET A 123 26.15 1.67 -5.97
N PRO A 124 26.08 0.65 -5.09
CA PRO A 124 26.80 -0.61 -5.29
C PRO A 124 26.30 -1.39 -6.52
#